data_AF-A0AAW1AEB3-F1
#
_entry.id   AF-A0AAW1AEB3-F1
#
_cell.length_a   1.000
_cell.length_b   1.000
_cell.length_c   1.000
_cell.angle_alpha   90.00
_cell.angle_beta   90.00
_cell.angle_gamma   90.00
#
_symmetry.space_group_name_H-M   'P 1'
#
loop_
_entity.id
_entity.type
_entity.pdbx_description
1 polymer ?
#
loop_
_entity_poly.entity_id
_entity_poly.type
_entity_poly.pdbx_seq_one_letter_code
_entity_poly.pdbx_strand_id
1 'polypeptide(L)' 'MKQFRMGSQKIRVVEGKKDIVMDGEDTVTISDSNSKKLFPDASTRYQIFDGKAYNQLDIVNVKSTPNNTIMSLTNYKGKL' A
#
# COMPACT_ATOMS: atom_id res chain seq x y z
N MET A 1 -10.11 -36.32 -27.03
CA MET A 1 -10.90 -36.27 -25.78
C MET A 1 -11.16 -37.68 -25.28
N LYS A 2 -10.44 -38.14 -24.24
CA LYS A 2 -10.68 -39.48 -23.63
C LYS A 2 -11.87 -39.40 -22.69
N GLN A 3 -12.84 -40.29 -22.85
CA GLN A 3 -14.01 -40.42 -21.97
C GLN A 3 -13.94 -41.78 -21.27
N PHE A 4 -14.20 -41.81 -19.97
CA PHE A 4 -14.35 -43.03 -19.20
C PHE A 4 -15.76 -43.12 -18.61
N ARG A 5 -16.31 -44.33 -18.58
CA ARG A 5 -17.62 -44.63 -17.99
C ARG A 5 -17.40 -45.52 -16.77
N MET A 6 -17.94 -45.10 -15.63
CA MET A 6 -17.99 -45.91 -14.43
C MET A 6 -19.47 -46.12 -14.10
N GLY A 7 -20.00 -47.28 -14.49
CA GLY A 7 -21.44 -47.57 -14.38
C GLY A 7 -22.33 -46.64 -15.20
N SER A 8 -23.46 -46.21 -14.62
CA SER A 8 -24.49 -45.39 -15.28
C SER A 8 -24.16 -43.90 -15.37
N GLN A 9 -23.06 -43.43 -14.79
CA GLN A 9 -22.66 -42.02 -14.81
C GLN A 9 -21.55 -41.75 -15.84
N LYS A 10 -21.72 -40.69 -16.63
CA LYS A 10 -20.71 -40.18 -17.58
C LYS A 10 -19.88 -39.11 -16.87
N ILE A 11 -18.60 -39.39 -16.63
CA ILE A 11 -17.66 -38.44 -16.03
C ILE A 11 -16.81 -37.84 -17.16
N ARG A 12 -16.87 -36.52 -17.33
CA ARG A 12 -16.00 -35.78 -18.25
C ARG A 12 -14.73 -35.40 -17.50
N VAL A 13 -13.56 -35.85 -17.97
CA VAL A 13 -12.29 -35.34 -17.49
C VAL A 13 -12.10 -33.95 -18.10
N VAL A 14 -12.29 -32.92 -17.28
CA VAL A 14 -11.86 -31.56 -17.61
C VAL A 14 -10.37 -31.55 -17.33
N GLU A 15 -9.55 -31.43 -18.37
CA GLU A 15 -8.12 -31.17 -18.21
C GLU A 15 -7.98 -29.81 -17.53
N GLY A 16 -7.84 -29.82 -16.21
CA GLY A 16 -7.44 -28.64 -15.47
C GLY A 16 -6.07 -28.22 -16.01
N LYS A 17 -5.98 -27.01 -16.57
CA LYS A 17 -4.69 -26.42 -16.91
C LYS A 17 -3.82 -26.48 -15.65
N LYS A 18 -2.70 -27.20 -15.73
CA LYS A 18 -1.65 -27.06 -14.74
C LYS A 18 -0.97 -25.74 -15.05
N ASP A 19 -1.35 -24.69 -14.37
CA ASP A 19 -0.60 -23.44 -14.38
C ASP A 19 0.68 -23.69 -13.58
N ILE A 20 1.71 -24.17 -14.29
CA ILE A 20 3.06 -24.31 -13.76
C ILE A 20 3.65 -22.91 -13.81
N VAL A 21 3.51 -22.15 -12.73
CA VAL A 21 4.19 -20.87 -12.56
C VAL A 21 5.68 -21.16 -12.36
N MET A 22 6.53 -20.64 -13.24
CA MET A 22 7.99 -20.77 -13.11
C MET A 22 8.53 -19.69 -12.17
N ASP A 23 9.57 -20.00 -11.40
CA ASP A 23 10.30 -19.00 -10.58
C ASP A 23 10.79 -17.86 -11.50
N GLY A 24 10.19 -16.67 -11.33
CA GLY A 24 10.46 -15.47 -12.13
C GLY A 24 9.32 -15.00 -13.05
N GLU A 25 8.21 -15.72 -13.16
CA GLU A 25 6.99 -15.24 -13.86
C GLU A 25 6.15 -14.25 -13.04
N ASP A 26 6.42 -14.14 -11.74
CA ASP A 26 5.91 -13.06 -10.91
C ASP A 26 6.59 -11.75 -11.31
N THR A 27 6.06 -11.16 -12.37
CA THR A 27 6.19 -9.72 -12.56
C THR A 27 5.64 -9.12 -11.28
N VAL A 28 6.47 -8.46 -10.48
CA VAL A 28 6.02 -7.66 -9.34
C VAL A 28 5.15 -6.56 -9.94
N THR A 29 3.88 -6.90 -10.18
CA THR A 29 2.81 -5.93 -10.29
C THR A 29 3.00 -5.09 -9.05
N ILE A 30 3.33 -3.81 -9.26
CA ILE A 30 3.41 -2.83 -8.19
C ILE A 30 2.09 -3.00 -7.47
N SER A 31 2.13 -3.74 -6.37
CA SER A 31 0.96 -4.18 -5.65
C SER A 31 0.25 -2.89 -5.35
N ASP A 32 -0.93 -2.69 -5.98
CA ASP A 32 -1.74 -1.48 -5.90
C ASP A 32 -1.52 -0.95 -4.51
N SER A 33 -0.67 0.09 -4.41
CA SER A 33 -0.29 0.61 -3.11
C SER A 33 -1.57 1.26 -2.68
N ASN A 34 -2.43 0.48 -2.01
CA ASN A 34 -3.73 0.89 -1.49
C ASN A 34 -3.42 2.24 -0.91
N SER A 35 -3.85 3.28 -1.61
CA SER A 35 -3.34 4.63 -1.44
C SER A 35 -4.00 5.12 -0.17
N LYS A 36 -3.47 4.59 0.95
CA LYS A 36 -3.84 4.91 2.31
C LYS A 36 -3.82 6.43 2.32
N LYS A 37 -5.03 6.99 2.40
CA LYS A 37 -5.36 8.41 2.31
C LYS A 37 -4.11 9.29 2.24
N LEU A 38 -3.70 9.64 1.02
CA LEU A 38 -2.48 10.43 0.76
C LEU A 38 -2.51 11.78 1.48
N PHE A 39 -3.71 12.27 1.78
CA PHE A 39 -3.95 13.52 2.46
C PHE A 39 -4.59 13.29 3.84
N PRO A 40 -4.21 14.09 4.83
CA PRO A 40 -4.88 14.10 6.13
C PRO A 40 -6.38 14.41 6.00
N ASP A 41 -7.19 13.77 6.84
CA ASP A 41 -8.61 14.06 6.98
C ASP A 41 -8.97 14.42 8.44
N ALA A 42 -10.27 14.60 8.72
CA ALA A 42 -10.74 14.93 10.06
C ALA A 42 -10.38 13.87 11.13
N SER A 43 -10.16 12.61 10.73
CA SER A 43 -9.79 11.51 11.63
C SER A 43 -8.28 11.45 11.87
N THR A 44 -7.45 11.97 10.95
CA THR A 44 -5.99 11.92 11.04
C THR A 44 -5.45 12.58 12.31
N ARG A 45 -6.13 13.59 12.86
CA ARG A 45 -5.65 14.32 14.06
C ARG A 45 -5.35 13.42 15.26
N TYR A 46 -6.08 12.30 15.40
CA TYR A 46 -5.98 11.37 16.52
C TYR A 46 -5.06 10.18 16.24
N GLN A 47 -4.53 10.07 15.02
CA GLN A 47 -3.59 9.01 14.67
C GLN A 47 -2.27 9.25 15.40
N ILE A 48 -1.68 8.16 15.90
CA ILE A 48 -0.44 8.19 16.69
C ILE A 48 0.75 7.87 15.79
N PHE A 49 1.77 8.70 15.88
CA PHE A 49 3.05 8.58 15.20
C PHE A 49 4.14 8.68 16.28
N ASP A 50 4.88 7.58 16.49
CA ASP A 50 5.93 7.50 17.50
C ASP A 50 5.49 7.99 18.90
N GLY A 51 4.29 7.56 19.32
CA GLY A 51 3.70 7.94 20.61
C GLY A 51 3.10 9.36 20.68
N LYS A 52 3.22 10.19 19.63
CA LYS A 52 2.58 11.51 19.54
C LYS A 52 1.37 11.49 18.61
N ALA A 53 0.30 12.20 18.98
CA ALA A 53 -0.82 12.39 18.05
C ALA A 53 -0.41 13.30 16.88
N TYR A 54 -1.02 13.11 15.70
CA TYR A 54 -0.71 13.90 14.49
C TYR A 54 -0.77 15.42 14.74
N ASN A 55 -1.74 15.89 15.53
CA ASN A 55 -1.90 17.30 15.89
C ASN A 55 -0.89 17.82 16.93
N GLN A 56 0.02 16.96 17.40
CA GLN A 56 1.07 17.26 18.37
C GLN A 56 2.47 17.02 17.80
N LEU A 57 2.57 16.71 16.50
CA LEU A 57 3.85 16.55 15.83
C LEU A 57 4.58 17.89 15.72
N ASP A 58 5.90 17.83 15.85
CA ASP A 58 6.76 18.97 15.61
C ASP A 58 6.79 19.26 14.09
N ILE A 59 6.81 20.54 13.74
CA ILE A 59 6.68 21.03 12.38
C ILE A 59 8.02 21.60 11.93
N VAL A 60 8.57 21.04 10.85
CA VAL A 60 9.72 21.62 10.15
C VAL A 60 9.22 22.51 9.04
N ASN A 61 9.38 23.82 9.20
CA ASN A 61 9.06 24.78 8.15
C ASN A 61 10.27 24.93 7.23
N VAL A 62 10.11 24.60 5.95
CA VAL A 62 11.14 24.74 4.92
C VAL A 62 10.74 25.87 3.99
N LYS A 63 11.48 26.98 4.05
CA LYS A 63 11.36 28.09 3.11
C LYS A 63 12.49 27.99 2.08
N SER A 64 12.15 27.50 0.89
CA SER A 64 13.05 27.48 -0.25
C SER A 64 12.83 28.74 -1.10
N THR A 65 13.89 29.51 -1.31
CA THR A 65 13.98 30.61 -2.26
C THR A 65 15.11 30.31 -3.25
N PRO A 66 15.15 30.95 -4.43
CA PRO A 66 16.16 30.63 -5.46
C PRO A 66 17.61 30.69 -4.96
N ASN A 67 17.89 31.54 -3.97
CA ASN A 67 19.23 31.78 -3.45
C ASN A 67 19.43 31.31 -2.01
N ASN A 68 18.41 30.75 -1.34
CA ASN A 68 18.53 30.30 0.04
C ASN A 68 17.49 29.24 0.41
N THR A 69 17.86 28.30 1.28
CA THR A 69 16.92 27.39 1.92
C THR A 69 17.03 27.55 3.43
N ILE A 70 15.95 27.99 4.05
CA ILE A 70 15.86 28.17 5.50
C ILE A 70 14.97 27.07 6.06
N MET A 71 15.47 26.32 7.03
CA MET A 71 14.71 25.33 7.77
C MET A 71 14.59 25.78 9.23
N SER A 72 13.37 25.74 9.77
CA SER A 72 13.12 26.03 11.19
C SER A 72 12.23 24.95 11.78
N LEU A 73 12.65 24.39 12.91
CA LEU A 73 11.86 23.45 13.70
C LEU A 73 10.99 24.24 14.69
N THR A 74 9.70 23.92 14.73
CA THR A 74 8.73 24.50 15.66
C THR A 74 7.91 23.39 16.27
N ASN A 75 7.49 23.52 17.52
CA ASN A 75 6.52 22.59 18.08
C ASN A 75 5.12 22.83 17.52
N TYR A 76 4.19 21.91 17.82
CA TYR A 76 2.77 21.99 17.41
C TYR A 76 2.02 23.27 17.86
N LYS A 77 2.59 24.06 18.78
CA LYS A 77 2.06 25.38 19.21
C LYS A 77 2.70 26.57 18.48
N GLY A 78 3.60 26.31 17.53
CA GLY A 78 4.31 27.34 16.77
C GLY A 78 5.45 28.02 17.53
N LYS A 79 5.95 27.43 18.64
CA LYS A 79 7.14 27.93 19.33
C LYS A 79 8.38 27.18 18.83
N LEU A 80 9.48 27.92 18.62
CA LEU A 80 10.82 27.39 18.43
C LEU A 80 11.30 26.63 19.67
#